data_AF-A0A6I6N3A7-F1
#
_entry.id   AF-A0A6I6N3A7-F1
#
_cell.length_a   1.000
_cell.length_b   1.000
_cell.length_c   1.000
_cell.angle_alpha   90.00
_cell.angle_beta   90.00
_cell.angle_gamma   90.00
#
_symmetry.space_group_name_H-M   'P 1'
#
loop_
_entity.id
_entity.type
_entity.pdbx_description
1 polymer ?
#
loop_
_entity_poly.entity_id
_entity_poly.type
_entity_poly.pdbx_seq_one_letter_code
_entity_poly.pdbx_strand_id
1 'polypeptide(L)'
;MTPDGQGRAVERDDAFAVALRAAFSGAGEGHTPDVDLAALMRPAPDPELEARMRALADLVARELDACAPEGRQRLDAVFVLTGRIERARLTCHTGTRSVEVAPSSAVLRLVSDHRELAARTPTGPWWRMRVRLTADGAPDIDYDHGELPIADEDRLPPDAYRADLARLGFPREKLPTWLAAYVGHEDRQSRSPVLAAARARADAEAGVRPVAPVDGLPQLPTMWARWALLSAAFVAAGSAAGPRVRPSHAWFEHSGRGGATLWLLPGDRAVLSGGVWEAPGLAAAYRGDAPFPDLFAGAPASVTDEVLDPRGADGLLSFCYWYEGRRWCRGESQQPEEVTTAVPDVRTADTVIDVVARLTGRGDEPAVRRAAVQLVAAAEARTVTRDMLVGLFGGGDGDVDGALQQLVLADVAGRADFPPIDEQSAIAIVREHMLDNGLETPEYSVRNLAASRLGVGWMVYVPVPRGETRIWRAIFYVADDGVLERSSSAEAPSRYEAGFEKRFHERRRNR
;
A
#
# COMPACT_ATOMS: atom_id res chain seq x y z
N MET A 1 -36.71 -9.47 -45.84
CA MET A 1 -37.15 -10.41 -44.79
C MET A 1 -35.92 -10.79 -43.98
N THR A 2 -35.72 -10.10 -42.86
CA THR A 2 -34.83 -10.43 -41.73
C THR A 2 -35.39 -11.68 -40.99
N PRO A 3 -34.64 -12.41 -40.11
CA PRO A 3 -33.98 -11.84 -38.91
C PRO A 3 -32.70 -12.52 -38.34
N ASP A 4 -32.09 -11.75 -37.42
CA ASP A 4 -31.46 -12.03 -36.11
C ASP A 4 -30.29 -13.00 -35.89
N GLY A 5 -29.31 -12.47 -35.14
CA GLY A 5 -28.25 -13.22 -34.46
C GLY A 5 -27.09 -12.37 -33.91
N GLN A 6 -27.36 -11.24 -33.22
CA GLN A 6 -26.36 -10.50 -32.44
C GLN A 6 -25.94 -11.26 -31.17
N GLY A 7 -24.66 -11.20 -30.80
CA GLY A 7 -24.20 -11.62 -29.47
C GLY A 7 -22.70 -11.46 -29.20
N ARG A 8 -22.36 -10.37 -28.50
CA ARG A 8 -21.23 -10.19 -27.56
C ARG A 8 -19.78 -10.13 -28.06
N ALA A 9 -19.27 -8.91 -28.20
CA ALA A 9 -17.98 -8.46 -27.65
C ALA A 9 -17.97 -6.91 -27.63
N VAL A 10 -17.13 -6.33 -26.76
CA VAL A 10 -16.84 -4.88 -26.58
C VAL A 10 -17.64 -4.20 -25.45
N GLU A 11 -17.17 -4.36 -24.21
CA GLU A 11 -17.55 -3.46 -23.10
C GLU A 11 -16.46 -3.38 -21.99
N ARG A 12 -15.18 -3.63 -22.32
CA ARG A 12 -14.06 -3.55 -21.37
C ARG A 12 -12.95 -2.54 -21.71
N ASP A 13 -13.01 -1.87 -22.86
CA ASP A 13 -11.98 -0.91 -23.29
C ASP A 13 -12.29 0.56 -22.96
N ASP A 14 -13.53 0.91 -22.61
CA ASP A 14 -13.91 2.32 -22.41
C ASP A 14 -13.49 2.89 -21.05
N ALA A 15 -13.32 2.07 -20.02
CA ALA A 15 -12.92 2.55 -18.69
C ALA A 15 -11.45 3.03 -18.66
N PHE A 16 -10.57 2.39 -19.44
CA PHE A 16 -9.16 2.78 -19.57
C PHE A 16 -9.00 4.03 -20.43
N ALA A 17 -9.78 4.16 -21.52
CA ALA A 17 -9.76 5.33 -22.39
C ALA A 17 -10.28 6.60 -21.69
N VAL A 18 -11.24 6.48 -20.77
CA VAL A 18 -11.76 7.59 -19.97
C VAL A 18 -10.73 8.04 -18.92
N ALA A 19 -10.02 7.12 -18.27
CA ALA A 19 -8.94 7.45 -17.33
C ALA A 19 -7.76 8.17 -18.03
N LEU A 20 -7.45 7.78 -19.28
CA LEU A 20 -6.39 8.41 -20.07
C LEU A 20 -6.78 9.84 -20.52
N ARG A 21 -8.03 10.09 -20.92
CA ARG A 21 -8.47 11.44 -21.33
C ARG A 21 -8.56 12.43 -20.17
N ALA A 22 -8.86 11.94 -18.96
CA ALA A 22 -8.85 12.76 -17.75
C ALA A 22 -7.44 13.23 -17.37
N ALA A 23 -6.40 12.44 -17.66
CA ALA A 23 -5.01 12.79 -17.37
C ALA A 23 -4.43 13.86 -18.32
N PHE A 24 -4.99 14.00 -19.54
CA PHE A 24 -4.44 14.89 -20.58
C PHE A 24 -5.26 16.17 -20.86
N SER A 25 -6.43 16.35 -20.25
CA SER A 25 -7.29 17.53 -20.53
C SER A 25 -7.04 18.75 -19.62
N GLY A 26 -5.99 18.73 -18.79
CA GLY A 26 -5.63 19.83 -17.88
C GLY A 26 -4.53 20.79 -18.38
N ALA A 27 -4.04 20.63 -19.61
CA ALA A 27 -2.99 21.50 -20.16
C ALA A 27 -3.60 22.77 -20.78
N GLY A 28 -3.71 23.82 -19.96
CA GLY A 28 -3.96 25.19 -20.43
C GLY A 28 -2.81 25.69 -21.33
N GLU A 29 -3.18 26.54 -22.28
CA GLU A 29 -2.40 27.04 -23.41
C GLU A 29 -0.99 27.55 -23.04
N GLY A 30 0.03 27.05 -23.74
CA GLY A 30 1.41 27.54 -23.63
C GLY A 30 2.54 26.56 -24.02
N HIS A 31 2.24 25.31 -24.39
CA HIS A 31 3.28 24.32 -24.70
C HIS A 31 3.66 24.36 -26.19
N THR A 32 4.80 25.00 -26.50
CA THR A 32 5.55 24.70 -27.72
C THR A 32 5.88 23.21 -27.73
N PRO A 33 5.67 22.47 -28.83
CA PRO A 33 6.06 21.07 -28.88
C PRO A 33 7.58 21.00 -28.67
N ASP A 34 7.98 20.40 -27.56
CA ASP A 34 9.37 20.10 -27.26
C ASP A 34 9.82 19.02 -28.26
N VAL A 35 10.37 19.47 -29.39
CA VAL A 35 11.04 18.59 -30.32
C VAL A 35 12.29 18.11 -29.60
N ASP A 36 12.25 16.84 -29.16
CA ASP A 36 13.40 16.17 -28.56
C ASP A 36 14.58 16.18 -29.55
N LEU A 37 15.40 17.22 -29.47
CA LEU A 37 16.64 17.39 -30.25
C LEU A 37 17.61 16.23 -29.98
N ALA A 38 17.49 15.54 -28.84
CA ALA A 38 18.26 14.33 -28.56
C ALA A 38 17.72 13.10 -29.33
N ALA A 39 16.43 13.04 -29.67
CA ALA A 39 15.88 12.03 -30.58
C ALA A 39 16.41 12.18 -32.02
N LEU A 40 16.64 13.41 -32.48
CA LEU A 40 17.23 13.70 -33.80
C LEU A 40 18.74 13.44 -33.88
N MET A 41 19.43 13.31 -32.74
CA MET A 41 20.86 13.03 -32.65
C MET A 41 21.20 11.56 -32.33
N ARG A 42 20.20 10.67 -32.21
CA ARG A 42 20.49 9.24 -32.09
C ARG A 42 21.12 8.74 -33.40
N PRO A 43 22.23 7.98 -33.36
CA PRO A 43 22.71 7.31 -34.57
C PRO A 43 21.56 6.47 -35.13
N ALA A 44 21.30 6.62 -36.44
CA ALA A 44 20.28 5.81 -37.11
C ALA A 44 20.55 4.33 -36.81
N PRO A 45 19.53 3.53 -36.49
CA PRO A 45 19.72 2.11 -36.24
C PRO A 45 20.40 1.48 -37.44
N ASP A 46 21.42 0.64 -37.18
CA ASP A 46 22.09 -0.12 -38.22
C ASP A 46 21.10 -1.14 -38.79
N PRO A 47 20.57 -0.94 -40.02
CA PRO A 47 19.52 -1.78 -40.56
C PRO A 47 19.99 -3.23 -40.79
N GLU A 48 21.30 -3.44 -40.96
CA GLU A 48 21.88 -4.77 -41.12
C GLU A 48 21.90 -5.52 -39.78
N LEU A 49 22.23 -4.82 -38.68
CA LEU A 49 22.18 -5.36 -37.33
C LEU A 49 20.75 -5.76 -36.93
N GLU A 50 19.77 -4.89 -37.19
CA GLU A 50 18.36 -5.17 -36.89
C GLU A 50 17.80 -6.34 -37.71
N ALA A 51 18.15 -6.41 -39.00
CA ALA A 51 17.76 -7.53 -39.86
C ALA A 51 18.35 -8.85 -39.37
N ARG A 52 19.61 -8.85 -38.92
CA ARG A 52 20.29 -10.02 -38.38
C ARG A 52 19.70 -10.47 -37.04
N MET A 53 19.37 -9.52 -36.16
CA MET A 53 18.65 -9.81 -34.91
C MET A 53 17.30 -10.46 -35.18
N ARG A 54 16.52 -9.89 -36.11
CA ARG A 54 15.23 -10.46 -36.52
C ARG A 54 15.36 -11.88 -37.07
N ALA A 55 16.36 -12.12 -37.92
CA ALA A 55 16.62 -13.46 -38.46
C ALA A 55 16.97 -14.48 -37.36
N LEU A 56 17.73 -14.07 -36.33
CA LEU A 56 18.01 -14.93 -35.17
C LEU A 56 16.76 -15.17 -34.33
N ALA A 57 15.92 -14.16 -34.10
CA ALA A 57 14.66 -14.32 -33.38
C ALA A 57 13.71 -15.30 -34.09
N ASP A 58 13.62 -15.24 -35.43
CA ASP A 58 12.86 -16.19 -36.23
C ASP A 58 13.43 -17.62 -36.14
N LEU A 59 14.77 -17.76 -36.08
CA LEU A 59 15.42 -19.05 -35.86
C LEU A 59 15.12 -19.60 -34.47
N VAL A 60 15.18 -18.77 -33.42
CA VAL A 60 14.80 -19.15 -32.05
C VAL A 60 13.37 -19.68 -32.02
N ALA A 61 12.42 -18.95 -32.64
CA ALA A 61 11.02 -19.38 -32.69
C ALA A 61 10.84 -20.73 -33.41
N ARG A 62 11.53 -20.96 -34.53
CA ARG A 62 11.49 -22.23 -35.25
C ARG A 62 12.05 -23.39 -34.44
N GLU A 63 13.20 -23.21 -33.81
CA GLU A 63 13.83 -24.25 -32.98
C GLU A 63 13.01 -24.55 -31.72
N LEU A 64 12.39 -23.54 -31.11
CA LEU A 64 11.45 -23.72 -30.00
C LEU A 64 10.23 -24.54 -30.41
N ASP A 65 9.67 -24.27 -31.59
CA ASP A 65 8.53 -25.02 -32.11
C ASP A 65 8.90 -26.48 -32.39
N ALA A 66 10.10 -26.74 -32.91
CA ALA A 66 10.60 -28.09 -33.11
C ALA A 66 10.82 -28.88 -31.80
N CYS A 67 11.02 -28.18 -30.67
CA CYS A 67 11.15 -28.78 -29.34
C CYS A 67 9.78 -29.03 -28.67
N ALA A 68 8.68 -28.53 -29.24
CA ALA A 68 7.36 -28.67 -28.64
C ALA A 68 6.83 -30.11 -28.75
N PRO A 69 6.18 -30.64 -27.69
CA PRO A 69 5.50 -31.93 -27.78
C PRO A 69 4.30 -31.86 -28.74
N GLU A 70 3.94 -33.02 -29.32
CA GLU A 70 2.74 -33.14 -30.15
C GLU A 70 1.48 -32.69 -29.39
N GLY A 71 0.57 -32.00 -30.09
CA GLY A 71 -0.66 -31.46 -29.49
C GLY A 71 -0.47 -30.16 -28.69
N ARG A 72 0.68 -29.47 -28.84
CA ARG A 72 0.91 -28.12 -28.31
C ARG A 72 -0.20 -27.16 -28.79
N GLN A 73 -0.82 -26.46 -27.84
CA GLN A 73 -1.67 -25.29 -28.10
C GLN A 73 -0.90 -23.98 -27.90
N ARG A 74 -0.03 -23.95 -26.88
CA ARG A 74 0.81 -22.79 -26.55
C ARG A 74 2.15 -23.22 -25.97
N LEU A 75 3.23 -22.54 -26.32
CA LEU A 75 4.53 -22.63 -25.66
C LEU A 75 4.91 -21.24 -25.19
N ASP A 76 5.22 -21.11 -23.90
CA ASP A 76 5.79 -19.91 -23.31
C ASP A 76 7.23 -20.21 -22.90
N ALA A 77 8.19 -19.44 -23.42
CA ALA A 77 9.60 -19.56 -23.10
C ALA A 77 10.11 -18.26 -22.48
N VAL A 78 10.88 -18.38 -21.41
CA VAL A 78 11.55 -17.27 -20.74
C VAL A 78 13.04 -17.56 -20.67
N PHE A 79 13.84 -16.61 -21.15
CA PHE A 79 15.29 -16.69 -21.13
C PHE A 79 15.86 -15.49 -20.36
N VAL A 80 16.71 -15.76 -19.39
CA VAL A 80 17.45 -14.74 -18.62
C VAL A 80 18.93 -15.10 -18.69
N LEU A 81 19.69 -14.29 -19.40
CA LEU A 81 21.10 -14.58 -19.69
C LEU A 81 21.98 -13.45 -19.16
N THR A 82 23.05 -13.87 -18.50
CA THR A 82 24.27 -13.09 -18.25
C THR A 82 25.42 -13.89 -18.85
N GLY A 83 26.53 -13.27 -19.23
CA GLY A 83 27.64 -13.99 -19.88
C GLY A 83 28.28 -15.16 -19.10
N ARG A 84 27.80 -15.46 -17.88
CA ARG A 84 28.19 -16.61 -17.06
C ARG A 84 27.04 -17.53 -16.64
N ILE A 85 25.81 -17.03 -16.61
CA ILE A 85 24.64 -17.77 -16.13
C ILE A 85 23.52 -17.64 -17.16
N GLU A 86 23.06 -18.79 -17.61
CA GLU A 86 21.90 -18.92 -18.47
C GLU A 86 20.79 -19.59 -17.66
N ARG A 87 19.64 -18.92 -17.55
CA ARG A 87 18.41 -19.52 -17.04
C ARG A 87 17.39 -19.51 -18.17
N ALA A 88 16.79 -20.66 -18.40
CA ALA A 88 15.78 -20.82 -19.43
C ALA A 88 14.66 -21.74 -18.91
N ARG A 89 13.42 -21.33 -19.14
CA ARG A 89 12.22 -22.05 -18.73
C ARG A 89 11.25 -22.08 -19.88
N LEU A 90 10.88 -23.28 -20.34
CA LEU A 90 9.91 -23.48 -21.41
C LEU A 90 8.73 -24.26 -20.83
N THR A 91 7.53 -23.71 -21.00
CA THR A 91 6.29 -24.33 -20.58
C THR A 91 5.40 -24.57 -21.79
N CYS A 92 5.12 -25.83 -22.08
CA CYS A 92 4.22 -26.24 -23.14
C CYS A 92 2.84 -26.57 -22.57
N HIS A 93 1.80 -25.97 -23.14
CA HIS A 93 0.41 -26.20 -22.80
C HIS A 93 -0.23 -27.11 -23.87
N THR A 94 -0.66 -28.29 -23.45
CA THR A 94 -1.35 -29.29 -24.28
C THR A 94 -2.75 -29.51 -23.71
N GLY A 95 -3.73 -28.74 -24.18
CA GLY A 95 -5.10 -28.78 -23.64
C GLY A 95 -5.16 -28.35 -22.17
N THR A 96 -5.54 -29.26 -21.28
CA THR A 96 -5.65 -28.98 -19.84
C THR A 96 -4.36 -29.20 -19.05
N ARG A 97 -3.29 -29.68 -19.69
CA ARG A 97 -2.00 -29.95 -19.03
C ARG A 97 -0.93 -28.95 -19.46
N SER A 98 -0.04 -28.64 -18.52
CA SER A 98 1.18 -27.88 -18.78
C SER A 98 2.38 -28.75 -18.43
N VAL A 99 3.38 -28.79 -19.30
CA VAL A 99 4.60 -29.60 -19.16
C VAL A 99 5.80 -28.70 -19.35
N GLU A 100 6.79 -28.84 -18.47
CA GLU A 100 8.07 -28.15 -18.61
C GLU A 100 8.98 -28.91 -19.57
N VAL A 101 9.61 -28.18 -20.49
CA VAL A 101 10.48 -28.75 -21.54
C VAL A 101 11.87 -28.14 -21.39
N ALA A 102 12.91 -28.95 -21.54
CA ALA A 102 14.27 -28.43 -21.54
C ALA A 102 14.58 -27.79 -22.91
N PRO A 103 15.14 -26.57 -22.97
CA PRO A 103 15.57 -25.97 -24.23
C PRO A 103 16.76 -26.75 -24.80
N SER A 104 16.82 -26.86 -26.12
CA SER A 104 17.99 -27.42 -26.80
C SER A 104 19.20 -26.49 -26.68
N SER A 105 20.41 -27.05 -26.75
CA SER A 105 21.64 -26.24 -26.78
C SER A 105 21.71 -25.33 -28.03
N ALA A 106 21.03 -25.72 -29.12
CA ALA A 106 20.90 -24.88 -30.31
C ALA A 106 20.08 -23.61 -30.01
N VAL A 107 18.95 -23.73 -29.31
CA VAL A 107 18.14 -22.59 -28.88
C VAL A 107 18.94 -21.67 -27.97
N LEU A 108 19.62 -22.23 -26.95
CA LEU A 108 20.43 -21.42 -26.01
C LEU A 108 21.53 -20.63 -26.74
N ARG A 109 22.22 -21.26 -27.69
CA ARG A 109 23.24 -20.58 -28.51
C ARG A 109 22.62 -19.45 -29.35
N LEU A 110 21.50 -19.69 -30.02
CA LEU A 110 20.83 -18.67 -30.83
C LEU A 110 20.37 -17.48 -29.98
N VAL A 111 19.84 -17.73 -28.79
CA VAL A 111 19.44 -16.69 -27.83
C VAL A 111 20.65 -15.90 -27.32
N SER A 112 21.76 -16.59 -27.03
CA SER A 112 23.02 -15.95 -26.62
C SER A 112 23.59 -15.07 -27.74
N ASP A 113 23.69 -15.57 -28.97
CA ASP A 113 24.13 -14.82 -30.16
C ASP A 113 23.22 -13.60 -30.40
N HIS A 114 21.90 -13.76 -30.26
CA HIS A 114 20.94 -12.67 -30.37
C HIS A 114 21.19 -11.59 -29.31
N ARG A 115 21.44 -11.98 -28.06
CA ARG A 115 21.75 -11.05 -26.98
C ARG A 115 23.05 -10.28 -27.21
N GLU A 116 24.07 -10.94 -27.74
CA GLU A 116 25.35 -10.28 -28.07
C GLU A 116 25.20 -9.23 -29.18
N LEU A 117 24.31 -9.45 -30.15
CA LEU A 117 23.95 -8.43 -31.12
C LEU A 117 23.15 -7.30 -30.48
N ALA A 118 22.16 -7.62 -29.64
CA ALA A 118 21.37 -6.63 -28.91
C ALA A 118 22.26 -5.71 -28.05
N ALA A 119 23.32 -6.25 -27.42
CA ALA A 119 24.25 -5.45 -26.63
C ALA A 119 24.98 -4.34 -27.44
N ARG A 120 25.01 -4.43 -28.77
CA ARG A 120 25.63 -3.45 -29.67
C ARG A 120 24.65 -2.36 -30.13
N THR A 121 23.36 -2.50 -29.85
CA THR A 121 22.37 -1.48 -30.19
C THR A 121 22.43 -0.32 -29.19
N PRO A 122 21.85 0.85 -29.53
CA PRO A 122 21.74 1.96 -28.59
C PRO A 122 20.96 1.62 -27.31
N THR A 123 19.97 0.71 -27.39
CA THR A 123 19.17 0.23 -26.24
C THR A 123 19.96 -0.70 -25.32
N GLY A 124 20.95 -1.40 -25.86
CA GLY A 124 21.78 -2.33 -25.10
C GLY A 124 21.18 -3.72 -24.96
N PRO A 125 21.79 -4.60 -24.14
CA PRO A 125 21.30 -5.95 -23.96
C PRO A 125 19.92 -5.92 -23.31
N TRP A 126 19.08 -6.89 -23.67
CA TRP A 126 17.92 -7.23 -22.87
C TRP A 126 18.37 -8.11 -21.69
N TRP A 127 17.64 -8.03 -20.58
CA TRP A 127 17.86 -8.86 -19.38
C TRP A 127 17.00 -10.11 -19.40
N ARG A 128 15.81 -10.03 -20.00
CA ARG A 128 14.92 -11.17 -20.19
C ARG A 128 14.30 -11.14 -21.58
N MET A 129 14.30 -12.29 -22.26
CA MET A 129 13.58 -12.50 -23.51
C MET A 129 12.40 -13.44 -23.23
N ARG A 130 11.21 -13.04 -23.66
CA ARG A 130 9.97 -13.83 -23.55
C ARG A 130 9.50 -14.18 -24.94
N VAL A 131 9.21 -15.46 -25.16
CA VAL A 131 8.69 -15.95 -26.44
C VAL A 131 7.40 -16.70 -26.18
N ARG A 132 6.33 -16.31 -26.87
CA ARG A 132 5.06 -17.03 -26.87
C ARG A 132 4.75 -17.51 -28.28
N LEU A 133 4.58 -18.83 -28.40
CA LEU A 133 4.17 -19.49 -29.63
C LEU A 133 2.79 -20.10 -29.44
N THR A 134 1.81 -19.71 -30.27
CA THR A 134 0.50 -20.37 -30.34
C THR A 134 0.45 -21.33 -31.52
N ALA A 135 -0.60 -22.15 -31.63
CA ALA A 135 -0.73 -23.12 -32.74
C ALA A 135 -0.94 -22.45 -34.11
N ASP A 136 -1.59 -21.27 -34.14
CA ASP A 136 -2.08 -20.64 -35.37
C ASP A 136 -1.42 -19.27 -35.66
N GLY A 137 -0.52 -18.81 -34.81
CA GLY A 137 -0.04 -17.42 -34.80
C GLY A 137 1.44 -17.25 -35.12
N ALA A 138 1.79 -16.02 -35.52
CA ALA A 138 3.16 -15.56 -35.53
C ALA A 138 3.76 -15.57 -34.10
N PRO A 139 5.07 -15.80 -33.95
CA PRO A 139 5.72 -15.74 -32.65
C PRO A 139 5.57 -14.35 -32.04
N ASP A 140 5.13 -14.29 -30.79
CA ASP A 140 5.13 -13.07 -29.98
C ASP A 140 6.42 -13.07 -29.15
N ILE A 141 7.33 -12.16 -29.47
CA ILE A 141 8.66 -12.06 -28.85
C ILE A 141 8.79 -10.68 -28.21
N ASP A 142 9.09 -10.70 -26.92
CA ASP A 142 9.24 -9.51 -26.09
C ASP A 142 10.61 -9.49 -25.42
N TYR A 143 11.20 -8.28 -25.36
CA TYR A 143 12.51 -8.03 -24.78
C TYR A 143 12.37 -7.06 -23.62
N ASP A 144 12.73 -7.52 -22.44
CA ASP A 144 12.72 -6.75 -21.20
C ASP A 144 14.12 -6.17 -20.98
N HIS A 145 14.23 -4.85 -21.08
CA HIS A 145 15.47 -4.10 -20.84
C HIS A 145 15.57 -3.61 -19.39
N GLY A 146 14.72 -4.14 -18.50
CA GLY A 146 14.72 -3.81 -17.09
C GLY A 146 13.90 -2.56 -16.81
N GLU A 147 12.92 -2.24 -17.66
CA GLU A 147 11.93 -1.22 -17.38
C GLU A 147 11.21 -1.51 -16.06
N LEU A 148 11.11 -2.78 -15.69
CA LEU A 148 10.53 -3.26 -14.43
C LEU A 148 11.50 -4.23 -13.73
N PRO A 149 11.42 -4.37 -12.39
CA PRO A 149 12.16 -5.41 -11.68
C PRO A 149 11.76 -6.79 -12.18
N ILE A 150 12.77 -7.61 -12.50
CA ILE A 150 12.56 -8.99 -12.89
C ILE A 150 12.02 -9.76 -11.68
N ALA A 151 10.96 -10.54 -11.88
CA ALA A 151 10.36 -11.37 -10.84
C ALA A 151 11.37 -12.36 -10.26
N ASP A 152 11.25 -12.70 -8.97
CA ASP A 152 12.23 -13.51 -8.23
C ASP A 152 12.56 -14.86 -8.89
N GLU A 153 11.56 -15.51 -9.47
CA GLU A 153 11.70 -16.77 -10.22
C GLU A 153 12.66 -16.65 -11.41
N ASP A 154 12.64 -15.51 -12.09
CA ASP A 154 13.44 -15.23 -13.27
C ASP A 154 14.73 -14.45 -12.91
N ARG A 155 14.80 -13.81 -11.74
CA ARG A 155 15.92 -12.95 -11.32
C ARG A 155 17.19 -13.77 -11.04
N LEU A 156 18.30 -13.33 -11.62
CA LEU A 156 19.63 -13.92 -11.39
C LEU A 156 20.29 -13.30 -10.15
N PRO A 157 21.28 -13.96 -9.52
CA PRO A 157 21.99 -13.36 -8.39
C PRO A 157 22.74 -12.08 -8.80
N PRO A 158 22.95 -11.12 -7.88
CA PRO A 158 23.61 -9.84 -8.18
C PRO A 158 24.98 -9.98 -8.88
N ASP A 159 25.78 -10.97 -8.47
CA ASP A 159 27.12 -11.25 -9.02
C ASP A 159 27.09 -11.57 -10.51
N ALA A 160 26.01 -12.19 -11.00
CA ALA A 160 25.85 -12.53 -12.40
C ALA A 160 25.66 -11.26 -13.25
N TYR A 161 24.81 -10.35 -12.79
CA TYR A 161 24.61 -9.06 -13.44
C TYR A 161 25.88 -8.20 -13.38
N ARG A 162 26.57 -8.13 -12.23
CA ARG A 162 27.84 -7.39 -12.09
C ARG A 162 28.90 -7.89 -13.07
N ALA A 163 29.07 -9.21 -13.17
CA ALA A 163 30.05 -9.81 -14.08
C ALA A 163 29.71 -9.51 -15.55
N ASP A 164 28.43 -9.53 -15.91
CA ASP A 164 28.00 -9.26 -17.27
C ASP A 164 28.12 -7.78 -17.65
N LEU A 165 27.75 -6.86 -16.74
CA LEU A 165 27.93 -5.42 -16.92
C LEU A 165 29.41 -5.06 -17.12
N ALA A 166 30.29 -5.64 -16.30
CA ALA A 166 31.74 -5.46 -16.44
C ALA A 166 32.27 -6.02 -17.77
N ARG A 167 31.79 -7.19 -18.20
CA ARG A 167 32.17 -7.81 -19.47
C ARG A 167 31.73 -7.00 -20.68
N LEU A 168 30.50 -6.48 -20.66
CA LEU A 168 29.92 -5.71 -21.76
C LEU A 168 30.41 -4.26 -21.81
N GLY A 169 31.11 -3.79 -20.77
CA GLY A 169 31.44 -2.36 -20.63
C GLY A 169 30.18 -1.48 -20.63
N PHE A 170 29.08 -1.99 -20.07
CA PHE A 170 27.77 -1.35 -20.20
C PHE A 170 27.74 -0.03 -19.41
N PRO A 171 27.32 1.11 -20.03
CA PRO A 171 27.30 2.40 -19.35
C PRO A 171 26.36 2.38 -18.15
N ARG A 172 26.85 2.84 -16.99
CA ARG A 172 26.04 2.92 -15.77
C ARG A 172 24.86 3.88 -15.94
N GLU A 173 25.01 4.93 -16.75
CA GLU A 173 23.92 5.90 -16.99
C GLU A 173 22.68 5.27 -17.62
N LYS A 174 22.84 4.14 -18.33
CA LYS A 174 21.75 3.42 -18.99
C LYS A 174 21.10 2.36 -18.11
N LEU A 175 21.58 2.15 -16.89
CA LEU A 175 20.99 1.18 -15.99
C LEU A 175 19.71 1.73 -15.34
N PRO A 176 18.61 0.95 -15.34
CA PRO A 176 17.46 1.21 -14.48
C PRO A 176 17.90 1.27 -13.01
N THR A 177 17.31 2.18 -12.23
CA THR A 177 17.70 2.42 -10.83
C THR A 177 17.56 1.15 -9.98
N TRP A 178 16.50 0.36 -10.20
CA TRP A 178 16.31 -0.90 -9.47
C TRP A 178 17.42 -1.91 -9.73
N LEU A 179 17.93 -2.01 -10.96
CA LEU A 179 18.98 -2.96 -11.30
C LEU A 179 20.31 -2.47 -10.76
N ALA A 180 20.58 -1.17 -10.85
CA ALA A 180 21.76 -0.56 -10.25
C ALA A 180 21.79 -0.72 -8.73
N ALA A 181 20.64 -0.58 -8.07
CA ALA A 181 20.47 -0.89 -6.65
C ALA A 181 20.69 -2.37 -6.36
N TYR A 182 20.01 -3.26 -7.08
CA TYR A 182 20.12 -4.71 -6.87
C TYR A 182 21.55 -5.23 -6.95
N VAL A 183 22.36 -4.69 -7.87
CA VAL A 183 23.77 -5.10 -8.02
C VAL A 183 24.74 -4.34 -7.14
N GLY A 184 24.32 -3.21 -6.58
CA GLY A 184 25.23 -2.19 -6.10
C GLY A 184 24.84 -1.52 -4.79
N HIS A 185 23.75 -1.88 -4.11
CA HIS A 185 23.30 -1.20 -2.89
C HIS A 185 24.19 -1.47 -1.67
N GLU A 186 24.82 -2.66 -1.58
CA GLU A 186 25.78 -3.07 -0.53
C GLU A 186 25.31 -2.72 0.90
N ASP A 187 24.01 -2.91 1.18
CA ASP A 187 23.38 -2.62 2.47
C ASP A 187 23.57 -1.19 2.99
N ARG A 188 23.92 -0.23 2.13
CA ARG A 188 24.20 1.17 2.53
C ARG A 188 23.01 1.85 3.21
N GLN A 189 21.80 1.43 2.83
CA GLN A 189 20.54 1.92 3.39
C GLN A 189 20.07 1.12 4.62
N SER A 190 20.75 0.04 5.02
CA SER A 190 20.40 -0.71 6.22
C SER A 190 20.65 0.15 7.48
N ARG A 191 19.73 -0.01 8.42
CA ARG A 191 19.69 0.66 9.70
C ARG A 191 19.19 -0.29 10.77
N SER A 192 19.90 -1.41 10.95
CA SER A 192 19.64 -2.34 12.06
C SER A 192 19.64 -1.60 13.40
N PRO A 193 18.97 -2.11 14.46
CA PRO A 193 18.89 -1.42 15.75
C PRO A 193 20.26 -1.03 16.34
N VAL A 194 21.28 -1.88 16.15
CA VAL A 194 22.65 -1.61 16.59
C VAL A 194 23.27 -0.46 15.80
N LEU A 195 23.13 -0.48 14.47
CA LEU A 195 23.64 0.58 13.59
C LEU A 195 22.92 1.91 13.83
N ALA A 196 21.60 1.89 13.99
CA ALA A 196 20.78 3.06 14.28
C ALA A 196 21.23 3.75 15.58
N ALA A 197 21.43 2.98 16.64
CA ALA A 197 21.87 3.49 17.93
C ALA A 197 23.30 4.04 17.88
N ALA A 198 24.21 3.37 17.15
CA ALA A 198 25.58 3.84 16.96
C ALA A 198 25.63 5.15 16.17
N ARG A 199 24.92 5.23 15.04
CA ARG A 199 24.83 6.44 14.21
C ARG A 199 24.20 7.61 14.98
N ALA A 200 23.11 7.39 15.69
CA ALA A 200 22.47 8.46 16.47
C ALA A 200 23.39 9.07 17.54
N ARG A 201 24.27 8.26 18.17
CA ARG A 201 25.30 8.77 19.09
C ARG A 201 26.39 9.55 18.37
N ALA A 202 26.90 9.00 17.26
CA ALA A 202 27.92 9.66 16.45
C ALA A 202 27.43 11.03 15.92
N ASP A 203 26.18 11.10 15.45
CA ASP A 203 25.55 12.35 15.00
C ASP A 203 25.42 13.35 16.15
N ALA A 204 25.03 12.89 17.33
CA ALA A 204 24.93 13.74 18.52
C ALA A 204 26.30 14.33 18.92
N GLU A 205 27.36 13.50 18.93
CA GLU A 205 28.74 13.89 19.21
C GLU A 205 29.32 14.83 18.14
N ALA A 206 29.03 14.57 16.87
CA ALA A 206 29.46 15.39 15.74
C ALA A 206 28.63 16.67 15.57
N GLY A 207 27.59 16.88 16.37
CA GLY A 207 26.70 18.04 16.26
C GLY A 207 25.79 18.01 15.03
N VAL A 208 25.67 16.87 14.34
CA VAL A 208 24.72 16.68 13.24
C VAL A 208 23.31 16.81 13.80
N ARG A 209 22.45 17.57 13.12
CA ARG A 209 21.07 17.83 13.54
C ARG A 209 20.12 17.55 12.38
N PRO A 210 18.92 17.04 12.68
CA PRO A 210 17.86 16.94 11.67
C PRO A 210 17.56 18.30 11.06
N VAL A 211 17.20 18.29 9.78
CA VAL A 211 16.52 19.40 9.13
C VAL A 211 15.07 19.41 9.61
N ALA A 212 14.68 20.48 10.30
CA ALA A 212 13.33 20.70 10.80
C ALA A 212 13.04 22.21 10.94
N PRO A 213 11.77 22.65 10.84
CA PRO A 213 10.60 21.86 10.45
C PRO A 213 10.65 21.47 8.96
N VAL A 214 10.00 20.36 8.62
CA VAL A 214 9.71 20.00 7.23
C VAL A 214 8.35 20.61 6.87
N ASP A 215 8.36 21.55 5.94
CA ASP A 215 7.15 22.16 5.37
C ASP A 215 6.48 21.19 4.38
N GLY A 216 5.18 21.33 4.14
CA GLY A 216 4.45 20.54 3.14
C GLY A 216 3.84 19.22 3.63
N LEU A 217 4.18 18.74 4.84
CA LEU A 217 3.51 17.61 5.49
C LEU A 217 2.49 18.08 6.55
N PRO A 218 1.27 17.53 6.59
CA PRO A 218 0.34 17.78 7.70
C PRO A 218 0.91 17.30 9.03
N GLN A 219 0.42 17.86 10.13
CA GLN A 219 0.70 17.32 11.47
C GLN A 219 0.28 15.85 11.56
N LEU A 220 1.02 15.05 12.35
CA LEU A 220 0.85 13.58 12.39
C LEU A 220 -0.61 13.12 12.57
N PRO A 221 -1.41 13.66 13.51
CA PRO A 221 -2.81 13.24 13.67
C PRO A 221 -3.66 13.51 12.43
N THR A 222 -3.45 14.65 11.77
CA THR A 222 -4.14 15.04 10.54
C THR A 222 -3.74 14.16 9.37
N MET A 223 -2.43 13.90 9.21
CA MET A 223 -1.92 13.02 8.16
C MET A 223 -2.48 11.60 8.31
N TRP A 224 -2.47 11.05 9.52
CA TRP A 224 -3.03 9.74 9.82
C TRP A 224 -4.52 9.66 9.52
N ALA A 225 -5.31 10.65 9.96
CA ALA A 225 -6.74 10.72 9.71
C ALA A 225 -7.08 10.76 8.22
N ARG A 226 -6.35 11.58 7.45
CA ARG A 226 -6.54 11.69 6.00
C ARG A 226 -6.13 10.42 5.26
N TRP A 227 -5.04 9.76 5.67
CA TRP A 227 -4.63 8.48 5.10
C TRP A 227 -5.68 7.39 5.34
N ALA A 228 -6.20 7.31 6.58
CA ALA A 228 -7.26 6.39 6.93
C ALA A 228 -8.55 6.65 6.16
N LEU A 229 -8.92 7.92 5.96
CA LEU A 229 -10.08 8.28 5.16
C LEU A 229 -9.91 7.91 3.69
N LEU A 230 -8.75 8.19 3.08
CA LEU A 230 -8.48 7.75 1.72
C LEU A 230 -8.55 6.22 1.62
N SER A 231 -7.97 5.49 2.57
CA SER A 231 -8.08 4.02 2.62
C SER A 231 -9.54 3.57 2.63
N ALA A 232 -10.35 4.15 3.51
CA ALA A 232 -11.77 3.85 3.63
C ALA A 232 -12.52 4.15 2.32
N ALA A 233 -12.26 5.29 1.68
CA ALA A 233 -12.91 5.67 0.42
C ALA A 233 -12.56 4.71 -0.74
N PHE A 234 -11.30 4.27 -0.85
CA PHE A 234 -10.90 3.29 -1.87
C PHE A 234 -11.56 1.92 -1.63
N VAL A 235 -11.65 1.49 -0.37
CA VAL A 235 -12.37 0.25 -0.01
C VAL A 235 -13.87 0.37 -0.30
N ALA A 236 -14.49 1.48 0.07
CA ALA A 236 -15.90 1.74 -0.23
C ALA A 236 -16.20 1.72 -1.73
N ALA A 237 -15.26 2.19 -2.55
CA ALA A 237 -15.35 2.14 -4.02
C ALA A 237 -15.05 0.75 -4.62
N GLY A 238 -14.78 -0.28 -3.81
CA GLY A 238 -14.44 -1.63 -4.25
C GLY A 238 -13.06 -1.74 -4.92
N SER A 239 -12.19 -0.73 -4.77
CA SER A 239 -10.88 -0.72 -5.41
C SER A 239 -9.88 -1.53 -4.61
N ALA A 240 -9.27 -2.54 -5.23
CA ALA A 240 -8.14 -3.28 -4.65
C ALA A 240 -6.85 -2.43 -4.56
N ALA A 241 -6.79 -1.32 -5.32
CA ALA A 241 -5.68 -0.38 -5.30
C ALA A 241 -5.88 0.71 -4.22
N GLY A 242 -4.86 1.56 -4.05
CA GLY A 242 -4.90 2.72 -3.16
C GLY A 242 -4.32 2.46 -1.76
N PRO A 243 -4.37 3.48 -0.88
CA PRO A 243 -3.80 3.40 0.45
C PRO A 243 -4.54 2.39 1.32
N ARG A 244 -3.84 1.83 2.31
CA ARG A 244 -4.41 0.90 3.29
C ARG A 244 -3.87 1.16 4.69
N VAL A 245 -4.66 0.78 5.69
CA VAL A 245 -4.33 0.92 7.11
C VAL A 245 -4.41 -0.44 7.82
N ARG A 246 -3.42 -0.67 8.69
CA ARG A 246 -3.37 -1.68 9.76
C ARG A 246 -3.13 -0.97 11.09
N PRO A 247 -3.28 -1.65 12.24
CA PRO A 247 -2.91 -1.07 13.53
C PRO A 247 -1.47 -0.53 13.50
N SER A 248 -1.33 0.77 13.77
CA SER A 248 -0.03 1.49 13.81
C SER A 248 0.78 1.51 12.52
N HIS A 249 0.22 1.10 11.38
CA HIS A 249 0.92 1.03 10.10
C HIS A 249 -0.02 1.36 8.96
N ALA A 250 0.42 2.21 8.04
CA ALA A 250 -0.28 2.46 6.79
C ALA A 250 0.70 2.34 5.62
N TRP A 251 0.20 1.88 4.47
CA TRP A 251 1.00 1.76 3.26
C TRP A 251 0.22 2.25 2.05
N PHE A 252 0.97 2.66 1.04
CA PHE A 252 0.45 3.13 -0.23
C PHE A 252 1.42 2.73 -1.34
N GLU A 253 0.85 2.18 -2.41
CA GLU A 253 1.56 1.85 -3.64
C GLU A 253 0.83 2.55 -4.78
N HIS A 254 1.54 3.42 -5.48
CA HIS A 254 1.04 4.10 -6.66
C HIS A 254 1.20 3.20 -7.90
N SER A 255 0.34 3.38 -8.91
CA SER A 255 0.47 2.67 -10.19
C SER A 255 1.80 2.97 -10.90
N GLY A 256 2.36 4.16 -10.66
CA GLY A 256 3.70 4.56 -11.07
C GLY A 256 4.84 4.01 -10.21
N ARG A 257 4.62 2.97 -9.38
CA ARG A 257 5.62 2.25 -8.55
C ARG A 257 6.29 3.04 -7.42
N GLY A 258 5.98 4.32 -7.31
CA GLY A 258 6.22 5.07 -6.10
C GLY A 258 5.37 4.51 -4.96
N GLY A 259 5.89 4.57 -3.74
CA GLY A 259 5.16 4.08 -2.58
C GLY A 259 5.79 4.53 -1.28
N ALA A 260 5.01 4.43 -0.22
CA ALA A 260 5.43 4.83 1.11
C ALA A 260 4.72 4.03 2.19
N THR A 261 5.42 3.85 3.30
CA THR A 261 4.87 3.38 4.57
C THR A 261 4.88 4.51 5.60
N LEU A 262 3.86 4.52 6.46
CA LEU A 262 3.76 5.36 7.64
C LEU A 262 3.59 4.47 8.87
N TRP A 263 4.57 4.47 9.76
CA TRP A 263 4.54 3.76 11.03
C TRP A 263 4.27 4.72 12.18
N LEU A 264 3.29 4.40 13.03
CA LEU A 264 3.07 5.07 14.30
C LEU A 264 3.89 4.38 15.39
N LEU A 265 4.66 5.16 16.15
CA LEU A 265 5.52 4.69 17.23
C LEU A 265 5.05 5.24 18.58
N PRO A 266 5.37 4.56 19.70
CA PRO A 266 5.04 5.06 21.03
C PRO A 266 5.61 6.46 21.29
N GLY A 267 4.82 7.30 21.97
CA GLY A 267 5.21 8.64 22.41
C GLY A 267 5.05 9.72 21.36
N ASP A 268 3.93 9.72 20.61
CA ASP A 268 3.66 10.66 19.52
C ASP A 268 4.80 10.73 18.49
N ARG A 269 5.36 9.57 18.14
CA ARG A 269 6.41 9.45 17.13
C ARG A 269 5.88 8.73 15.90
N ALA A 270 6.48 9.00 14.76
CA ALA A 270 6.17 8.28 13.54
C ALA A 270 7.36 8.26 12.58
N VAL A 271 7.35 7.32 11.64
CA VAL A 271 8.28 7.27 10.51
C VAL A 271 7.48 7.18 9.22
N LEU A 272 7.70 8.12 8.32
CA LEU A 272 7.19 8.12 6.95
C LEU A 272 8.39 7.90 6.02
N SER A 273 8.40 6.80 5.29
CA SER A 273 9.53 6.47 4.42
C SER A 273 9.06 5.78 3.15
N GLY A 274 9.83 5.88 2.08
CA GLY A 274 9.42 5.33 0.79
C GLY A 274 10.36 5.63 -0.36
N GLY A 275 9.88 5.28 -1.55
CA GLY A 275 10.60 5.40 -2.82
C GLY A 275 9.76 6.09 -3.87
N VAL A 276 10.32 7.12 -4.52
CA VAL A 276 9.85 7.57 -5.83
C VAL A 276 10.47 6.66 -6.89
N TRP A 277 9.66 6.21 -7.85
CA TRP A 277 10.16 5.40 -8.96
C TRP A 277 11.18 6.20 -9.79
N GLU A 278 12.36 5.62 -10.04
CA GLU A 278 13.49 6.29 -10.72
C GLU A 278 13.84 7.66 -10.10
N ALA A 279 13.84 7.74 -8.75
CA ALA A 279 14.18 8.95 -8.01
C ALA A 279 15.50 9.59 -8.50
N PRO A 280 15.50 10.84 -8.99
CA PRO A 280 16.68 11.43 -9.65
C PRO A 280 17.95 11.43 -8.80
N GLY A 281 17.84 11.77 -7.51
CA GLY A 281 18.98 11.78 -6.59
C GLY A 281 19.57 10.38 -6.36
N LEU A 282 18.71 9.36 -6.27
CA LEU A 282 19.15 7.98 -6.11
C LEU A 282 19.74 7.40 -7.40
N ALA A 283 19.13 7.70 -8.54
CA ALA A 283 19.64 7.34 -9.86
C ALA A 283 21.04 7.93 -10.10
N ALA A 284 21.24 9.22 -9.82
CA ALA A 284 22.54 9.89 -9.92
C ALA A 284 23.59 9.26 -8.99
N ALA A 285 23.21 8.90 -7.76
CA ALA A 285 24.10 8.23 -6.82
C ALA A 285 24.57 6.86 -7.32
N TYR A 286 23.65 6.03 -7.83
CA TYR A 286 24.00 4.73 -8.39
C TYR A 286 24.84 4.80 -9.67
N ARG A 287 24.67 5.87 -10.47
CA ARG A 287 25.51 6.14 -11.64
C ARG A 287 26.92 6.59 -11.26
N GLY A 288 27.07 7.15 -10.06
CA GLY A 288 28.31 7.75 -9.56
C GLY A 288 28.45 9.24 -9.89
N ASP A 289 27.37 9.87 -10.35
CA ASP A 289 27.33 11.30 -10.70
C ASP A 289 27.15 12.19 -9.45
N ALA A 290 26.66 11.61 -8.35
CA ALA A 290 26.43 12.27 -7.07
C ALA A 290 26.77 11.35 -5.89
N PRO A 291 27.03 11.87 -4.69
CA PRO A 291 27.05 11.06 -3.48
C PRO A 291 25.66 10.51 -3.16
N PHE A 292 25.59 9.40 -2.43
CA PHE A 292 24.34 8.92 -1.86
C PHE A 292 23.82 9.91 -0.81
N PRO A 293 22.50 10.22 -0.82
CA PRO A 293 21.92 11.08 0.20
C PRO A 293 21.95 10.38 1.56
N ASP A 294 22.38 11.09 2.60
CA ASP A 294 22.26 10.62 3.98
C ASP A 294 20.84 10.87 4.50
N LEU A 295 19.92 9.99 4.09
CA LEU A 295 18.50 10.04 4.47
C LEU A 295 18.28 10.02 5.99
N PHE A 296 19.26 9.56 6.76
CA PHE A 296 19.16 9.34 8.19
C PHE A 296 20.05 10.25 9.03
N ALA A 297 20.65 11.28 8.43
CA ALA A 297 21.45 12.27 9.14
C ALA A 297 20.64 12.91 10.29
N GLY A 298 21.11 12.73 11.52
CA GLY A 298 20.44 13.23 12.73
C GLY A 298 19.17 12.47 13.13
N ALA A 299 18.91 11.31 12.53
CA ALA A 299 17.75 10.48 12.88
C ALA A 299 17.92 9.79 14.24
N PRO A 300 16.85 9.70 15.06
CA PRO A 300 16.91 9.03 16.34
C PRO A 300 17.12 7.52 16.17
N ALA A 301 17.58 6.87 17.25
CA ALA A 301 17.84 5.43 17.27
C ALA A 301 16.57 4.57 17.01
N SER A 302 15.38 5.14 17.13
CA SER A 302 14.11 4.46 16.83
C SER A 302 13.81 4.34 15.34
N VAL A 303 14.48 5.12 14.47
CA VAL A 303 14.40 4.92 13.01
C VAL A 303 15.29 3.73 12.68
N THR A 304 14.67 2.57 12.43
CA THR A 304 15.33 1.29 12.17
C THR A 304 14.66 0.57 11.01
N ASP A 305 15.30 -0.46 10.46
CA ASP A 305 14.77 -1.27 9.35
C ASP A 305 13.33 -1.79 9.61
N GLU A 306 12.96 -2.06 10.87
CA GLU A 306 11.63 -2.56 11.26
C GLU A 306 10.48 -1.57 11.04
N VAL A 307 10.81 -0.27 10.95
CA VAL A 307 9.83 0.83 10.82
C VAL A 307 10.06 1.64 9.54
N LEU A 308 10.92 1.14 8.66
CA LEU A 308 11.19 1.71 7.34
C LEU A 308 10.39 0.98 6.26
N ASP A 309 10.25 1.63 5.11
CA ASP A 309 9.70 1.03 3.91
C ASP A 309 10.63 -0.12 3.46
N PRO A 310 10.08 -1.29 3.07
CA PRO A 310 10.87 -2.44 2.63
C PRO A 310 11.86 -2.12 1.49
N ARG A 311 11.61 -1.08 0.69
CA ARG A 311 12.54 -0.58 -0.33
C ARG A 311 13.93 -0.27 0.22
N GLY A 312 14.07 0.03 1.52
CA GLY A 312 15.38 0.21 2.15
C GLY A 312 16.28 -1.02 2.07
N ALA A 313 15.70 -2.23 2.17
CA ALA A 313 16.44 -3.48 2.03
C ALA A 313 16.96 -3.68 0.60
N ASP A 314 16.21 -3.21 -0.39
CA ASP A 314 16.56 -3.29 -1.81
C ASP A 314 17.41 -2.10 -2.30
N GLY A 315 17.77 -1.16 -1.43
CA GLY A 315 18.51 0.04 -1.81
C GLY A 315 17.71 1.06 -2.61
N LEU A 316 16.37 1.00 -2.54
CA LEU A 316 15.41 1.82 -3.29
C LEU A 316 14.71 2.88 -2.43
N LEU A 317 15.15 3.06 -1.18
CA LEU A 317 14.64 4.15 -0.36
C LEU A 317 15.15 5.48 -0.91
N SER A 318 14.23 6.42 -1.16
CA SER A 318 14.56 7.75 -1.68
C SER A 318 14.27 8.87 -0.69
N PHE A 319 13.43 8.61 0.33
CA PHE A 319 13.15 9.55 1.40
C PHE A 319 12.84 8.84 2.72
N CYS A 320 13.15 9.52 3.81
CA CYS A 320 12.75 9.20 5.17
C CYS A 320 12.46 10.49 5.93
N TYR A 321 11.28 10.57 6.53
CA TYR A 321 10.86 11.60 7.47
C TYR A 321 10.49 10.94 8.78
N TRP A 322 10.80 11.58 9.89
CA TRP A 322 10.36 11.13 11.21
C TRP A 322 9.68 12.26 11.95
N TYR A 323 8.64 11.91 12.68
CA TYR A 323 7.90 12.83 13.52
C TYR A 323 8.36 12.65 14.96
N GLU A 324 8.86 13.72 15.57
CA GLU A 324 9.27 13.75 16.97
C GLU A 324 9.15 15.18 17.50
N GLY A 325 8.76 15.33 18.76
CA GLY A 325 8.62 16.66 19.36
C GLY A 325 7.58 17.54 18.65
N ARG A 326 6.50 16.92 18.15
CA ARG A 326 5.40 17.57 17.42
C ARG A 326 5.79 18.23 16.09
N ARG A 327 6.83 17.73 15.44
CA ARG A 327 7.30 18.23 14.13
C ARG A 327 7.87 17.10 13.28
N TRP A 328 7.73 17.25 11.97
CA TRP A 328 8.44 16.43 11.00
C TRP A 328 9.89 16.90 10.89
N CYS A 329 10.79 15.92 10.83
CA CYS A 329 12.22 16.06 10.70
C CYS A 329 12.70 15.16 9.55
N ARG A 330 13.84 15.52 8.94
CA ARG A 330 14.50 14.72 7.91
C ARG A 330 16.02 14.88 7.98
N GLY A 331 16.74 13.94 7.38
CA GLY A 331 18.16 14.10 7.03
C GLY A 331 18.28 14.83 5.69
N GLU A 332 18.95 14.20 4.73
CA GLU A 332 19.08 14.70 3.35
C GLU A 332 17.94 14.25 2.41
N SER A 333 16.84 13.74 2.96
CA SER A 333 15.64 13.42 2.17
C SER A 333 15.17 14.65 1.39
N GLN A 334 14.62 14.41 0.19
CA GLN A 334 14.00 15.45 -0.65
C GLN A 334 12.88 16.21 0.09
N GLN A 335 12.44 17.34 -0.46
CA GLN A 335 11.28 18.03 0.11
C GLN A 335 10.01 17.24 -0.18
N PRO A 336 8.96 17.33 0.66
CA PRO A 336 7.70 16.63 0.41
C PRO A 336 7.18 16.85 -1.01
N GLU A 337 7.24 18.06 -1.55
CA GLU A 337 6.82 18.42 -2.91
C GLU A 337 7.40 17.52 -4.01
N GLU A 338 8.59 16.98 -3.81
CA GLU A 338 9.30 16.13 -4.77
C GLU A 338 8.90 14.65 -4.68
N VAL A 339 8.21 14.24 -3.60
CA VAL A 339 7.81 12.84 -3.35
C VAL A 339 6.30 12.60 -3.45
N THR A 340 5.57 13.50 -4.12
CA THR A 340 4.10 13.44 -4.30
C THR A 340 3.61 12.13 -4.89
N THR A 341 4.35 11.53 -5.81
CA THR A 341 3.96 10.28 -6.48
C THR A 341 4.08 9.05 -5.58
N ALA A 342 4.79 9.17 -4.46
CA ALA A 342 5.04 8.07 -3.53
C ALA A 342 4.17 8.14 -2.26
N VAL A 343 3.57 9.29 -1.95
CA VAL A 343 2.72 9.51 -0.77
C VAL A 343 1.30 9.77 -1.25
N PRO A 344 0.25 9.17 -0.65
CA PRO A 344 -1.12 9.48 -1.05
C PRO A 344 -1.43 10.97 -0.84
N ASP A 345 -2.45 11.50 -1.53
CA ASP A 345 -2.81 12.92 -1.58
C ASP A 345 -3.40 13.49 -0.25
N VAL A 346 -2.68 13.33 0.86
CA VAL A 346 -3.10 13.68 2.22
C VAL A 346 -2.70 15.10 2.65
N ARG A 347 -2.01 15.86 1.79
CA ARG A 347 -1.41 17.16 2.16
C ARG A 347 -2.41 18.22 2.52
N THR A 348 -3.50 18.34 1.75
CA THR A 348 -4.53 19.34 2.00
C THR A 348 -5.88 18.65 2.15
N ALA A 349 -6.82 19.31 2.84
CA ALA A 349 -8.18 18.82 2.91
C ALA A 349 -8.81 18.79 1.50
N ASP A 350 -8.54 19.81 0.68
CA ASP A 350 -9.06 19.93 -0.68
C ASP A 350 -8.65 18.75 -1.57
N THR A 351 -7.38 18.32 -1.53
CA THR A 351 -6.94 17.17 -2.33
C THR A 351 -7.64 15.88 -1.90
N VAL A 352 -7.83 15.69 -0.59
CA VAL A 352 -8.56 14.53 -0.05
C VAL A 352 -10.03 14.58 -0.46
N ILE A 353 -10.68 15.75 -0.35
CA ILE A 353 -12.08 15.96 -0.78
C ILE A 353 -12.23 15.58 -2.25
N ASP A 354 -11.33 16.06 -3.11
CA ASP A 354 -11.41 15.83 -4.55
C ASP A 354 -11.20 14.35 -4.89
N VAL A 355 -10.26 13.66 -4.23
CA VAL A 355 -10.08 12.20 -4.40
C VAL A 355 -11.32 11.44 -3.94
N VAL A 356 -11.82 11.72 -2.75
CA VAL A 356 -12.99 11.06 -2.16
C VAL A 356 -14.24 11.27 -3.04
N ALA A 357 -14.47 12.49 -3.52
CA ALA A 357 -15.58 12.80 -4.41
C ALA A 357 -15.47 12.06 -5.75
N ARG A 358 -14.27 12.02 -6.36
CA ARG A 358 -14.05 11.28 -7.63
C ARG A 358 -14.30 9.79 -7.51
N LEU A 359 -13.95 9.16 -6.38
CA LEU A 359 -14.16 7.74 -6.14
C LEU A 359 -15.64 7.32 -6.13
N THR A 360 -16.56 8.27 -5.94
CA THR A 360 -18.01 8.00 -6.03
C THR A 360 -18.51 7.87 -7.47
N GLY A 361 -17.71 8.22 -8.48
CA GLY A 361 -18.14 8.38 -9.88
C GLY A 361 -19.05 9.60 -10.12
N ARG A 362 -19.38 10.37 -9.08
CA ARG A 362 -20.32 11.51 -9.08
C ARG A 362 -19.68 12.78 -8.55
N GLY A 363 -18.36 12.93 -8.72
CA GLY A 363 -17.58 14.00 -8.10
C GLY A 363 -18.02 15.42 -8.46
N ASP A 364 -18.64 15.60 -9.63
CA ASP A 364 -19.13 16.90 -10.10
C ASP A 364 -20.45 17.34 -9.42
N GLU A 365 -21.12 16.43 -8.70
CA GLU A 365 -22.35 16.77 -7.99
C GLU A 365 -22.06 17.63 -6.75
N PRO A 366 -22.67 18.82 -6.61
CA PRO A 366 -22.43 19.69 -5.46
C PRO A 366 -22.78 19.04 -4.11
N ALA A 367 -23.73 18.09 -4.12
CA ALA A 367 -24.10 17.33 -2.92
C ALA A 367 -23.00 16.36 -2.49
N VAL A 368 -22.37 15.65 -3.43
CA VAL A 368 -21.23 14.74 -3.18
C VAL A 368 -20.05 15.53 -2.65
N ARG A 369 -19.72 16.67 -3.26
CA ARG A 369 -18.63 17.52 -2.79
C ARG A 369 -18.86 18.02 -1.36
N ARG A 370 -20.09 18.44 -1.01
CA ARG A 370 -20.44 18.82 0.37
C ARG A 370 -20.32 17.66 1.35
N ALA A 371 -20.79 16.47 0.97
CA ALA A 371 -20.68 15.28 1.81
C ALA A 371 -19.20 14.87 2.01
N ALA A 372 -18.38 14.95 0.98
CA ALA A 372 -16.94 14.73 1.07
C ALA A 372 -16.26 15.74 2.01
N VAL A 373 -16.59 17.03 1.93
CA VAL A 373 -16.11 18.06 2.87
C VAL A 373 -16.45 17.70 4.32
N GLN A 374 -17.70 17.32 4.59
CA GLN A 374 -18.15 16.92 5.93
C GLN A 374 -17.41 15.68 6.42
N LEU A 375 -17.18 14.71 5.54
CA LEU A 375 -16.49 13.47 5.86
C LEU A 375 -15.00 13.70 6.16
N VAL A 376 -14.30 14.56 5.40
CA VAL A 376 -12.92 14.95 5.71
C VAL A 376 -12.82 15.65 7.05
N ALA A 377 -13.71 16.62 7.32
CA ALA A 377 -13.74 17.32 8.60
C ALA A 377 -14.01 16.37 9.78
N ALA A 378 -14.93 15.42 9.61
CA ALA A 378 -15.21 14.40 10.62
C ALA A 378 -14.05 13.44 10.84
N ALA A 379 -13.30 13.07 9.79
CA ALA A 379 -12.11 12.23 9.93
C ALA A 379 -11.00 12.94 10.72
N GLU A 380 -10.72 14.20 10.40
CA GLU A 380 -9.74 15.00 11.14
C GLU A 380 -10.14 15.21 12.62
N ALA A 381 -11.45 15.23 12.90
CA ALA A 381 -12.00 15.31 14.25
C ALA A 381 -12.21 13.94 14.94
N ARG A 382 -11.97 12.81 14.23
CA ARG A 382 -12.22 11.44 14.70
C ARG A 382 -13.68 11.15 15.08
N THR A 383 -14.60 11.67 14.29
CA THR A 383 -16.06 11.54 14.50
C THR A 383 -16.77 10.97 13.28
N VAL A 384 -16.08 10.24 12.41
CA VAL A 384 -16.72 9.62 11.23
C VAL A 384 -17.70 8.56 11.68
N THR A 385 -18.89 8.55 11.10
CA THR A 385 -19.91 7.52 11.37
C THR A 385 -20.21 6.71 10.12
N ARG A 386 -20.80 5.52 10.32
CA ARG A 386 -21.30 4.69 9.23
C ARG A 386 -22.27 5.45 8.31
N ASP A 387 -23.17 6.26 8.87
CA ASP A 387 -24.17 7.01 8.09
C ASP A 387 -23.52 8.01 7.13
N MET A 388 -22.38 8.61 7.49
CA MET A 388 -21.65 9.51 6.60
C MET A 388 -21.08 8.74 5.40
N LEU A 389 -20.58 7.51 5.61
CA LEU A 389 -20.10 6.64 4.54
C LEU A 389 -21.26 6.16 3.65
N VAL A 390 -22.38 5.73 4.24
CA VAL A 390 -23.60 5.32 3.50
C VAL A 390 -24.14 6.49 2.68
N GLY A 391 -24.18 7.71 3.23
CA GLY A 391 -24.64 8.88 2.50
C GLY A 391 -23.82 9.21 1.26
N LEU A 392 -22.53 8.83 1.26
CA LEU A 392 -21.61 9.09 0.15
C LEU A 392 -21.51 7.92 -0.84
N PHE A 393 -21.45 6.68 -0.34
CA PHE A 393 -21.15 5.46 -1.12
C PHE A 393 -22.32 4.45 -1.19
N GLY A 394 -23.33 4.54 -0.33
CA GLY A 394 -24.39 3.54 -0.15
C GLY A 394 -25.46 3.45 -1.25
N GLY A 395 -25.25 4.12 -2.39
CA GLY A 395 -26.14 4.05 -3.55
C GLY A 395 -25.83 2.92 -4.54
N GLY A 396 -24.79 2.10 -4.30
CA GLY A 396 -24.34 1.00 -5.18
C GLY A 396 -23.67 -0.16 -4.42
N ASP A 397 -22.91 -1.01 -5.13
CA ASP A 397 -22.19 -2.20 -4.60
C ASP A 397 -20.98 -1.87 -3.69
N GLY A 398 -20.97 -0.71 -3.05
CA GLY A 398 -19.82 -0.24 -2.28
C GLY A 398 -19.63 -0.97 -0.95
N ASP A 399 -18.38 -1.31 -0.61
CA ASP A 399 -18.02 -1.97 0.65
C ASP A 399 -17.91 -0.96 1.82
N VAL A 400 -19.06 -0.50 2.29
CA VAL A 400 -19.14 0.46 3.41
C VAL A 400 -18.61 -0.15 4.72
N ASP A 401 -18.84 -1.44 4.95
CA ASP A 401 -18.43 -2.09 6.20
C ASP A 401 -16.90 -2.29 6.22
N GLY A 402 -16.29 -2.67 5.10
CA GLY A 402 -14.83 -2.68 4.94
C GLY A 402 -14.21 -1.29 5.07
N ALA A 403 -14.88 -0.26 4.54
CA ALA A 403 -14.45 1.14 4.69
C ALA A 403 -14.48 1.59 6.16
N LEU A 404 -15.55 1.27 6.89
CA LEU A 404 -15.66 1.55 8.32
C LEU A 404 -14.55 0.82 9.09
N GLN A 405 -14.24 -0.43 8.73
CA GLN A 405 -13.16 -1.19 9.35
C GLN A 405 -11.79 -0.50 9.19
N GLN A 406 -11.50 0.13 8.04
CA GLN A 406 -10.26 0.90 7.87
C GLN A 406 -10.17 2.08 8.86
N LEU A 407 -11.28 2.79 9.08
CA LEU A 407 -11.35 3.90 10.03
C LEU A 407 -11.28 3.45 11.49
N VAL A 408 -11.87 2.30 11.82
CA VAL A 408 -11.78 1.70 13.16
C VAL A 408 -10.35 1.27 13.47
N LEU A 409 -9.67 0.59 12.54
CA LEU A 409 -8.26 0.20 12.71
C LEU A 409 -7.33 1.41 12.89
N ALA A 410 -7.75 2.57 12.40
CA ALA A 410 -7.03 3.84 12.53
C ALA A 410 -7.42 4.63 13.80
N ASP A 411 -8.41 4.21 14.59
CA ASP A 411 -9.03 5.01 15.67
C ASP A 411 -9.51 6.39 15.18
N VAL A 412 -10.05 6.42 13.95
CA VAL A 412 -10.63 7.61 13.29
C VAL A 412 -12.15 7.55 13.23
N ALA A 413 -12.72 6.33 13.25
CA ALA A 413 -14.16 6.15 13.40
C ALA A 413 -14.61 6.71 14.77
N GLY A 414 -15.74 7.41 14.78
CA GLY A 414 -16.38 7.81 16.01
C GLY A 414 -16.73 6.59 16.84
N ARG A 415 -16.34 6.56 18.12
CA ARG A 415 -16.67 5.46 19.07
C ARG A 415 -18.18 5.32 19.38
N ALA A 416 -19.03 5.96 18.60
CA ALA A 416 -20.48 5.73 18.59
C ALA A 416 -20.87 4.50 17.74
N ASP A 417 -19.94 3.91 16.99
CA ASP A 417 -20.20 2.82 16.04
C ASP A 417 -20.05 1.39 16.61
N PHE A 418 -19.79 1.23 17.92
CA PHE A 418 -20.16 -0.03 18.55
C PHE A 418 -21.68 0.04 18.75
N PRO A 419 -22.45 -0.92 18.20
CA PRO A 419 -23.86 -0.99 18.54
C PRO A 419 -23.96 -1.02 20.08
N PRO A 420 -24.93 -0.31 20.67
CA PRO A 420 -25.20 -0.43 22.10
C PRO A 420 -25.18 -1.91 22.44
N ILE A 421 -24.40 -2.32 23.45
CA ILE A 421 -24.32 -3.72 23.83
C ILE A 421 -25.74 -4.26 23.98
N ASP A 422 -26.02 -5.46 23.48
CA ASP A 422 -27.34 -6.05 23.67
C ASP A 422 -27.54 -6.52 25.12
N GLU A 423 -28.79 -6.87 25.45
CA GLU A 423 -29.17 -7.34 26.78
C GLU A 423 -28.33 -8.56 27.22
N GLN A 424 -28.06 -9.48 26.29
CA GLN A 424 -27.33 -10.72 26.56
C GLN A 424 -25.86 -10.46 26.88
N SER A 425 -25.25 -9.53 26.15
CA SER A 425 -23.88 -9.06 26.34
C SER A 425 -23.72 -8.36 27.68
N ALA A 426 -24.66 -7.50 28.06
CA ALA A 426 -24.67 -6.87 29.39
C ALA A 426 -24.77 -7.90 30.52
N ILE A 427 -25.64 -8.91 30.38
CA ILE A 427 -25.76 -10.02 31.33
C ILE A 427 -24.48 -10.86 31.37
N ALA A 428 -23.84 -11.11 30.22
CA ALA A 428 -22.61 -11.89 30.12
C ALA A 428 -21.45 -11.21 30.85
N ILE A 429 -21.25 -9.90 30.64
CA ILE A 429 -20.22 -9.10 31.32
C ILE A 429 -20.36 -9.18 32.85
N VAL A 430 -21.60 -9.06 33.35
CA VAL A 430 -21.88 -9.14 34.79
C VAL A 430 -21.72 -10.55 35.33
N ARG A 431 -22.13 -11.56 34.56
CA ARG A 431 -21.94 -12.98 34.91
C ARG A 431 -20.46 -13.31 35.07
N GLU A 432 -19.65 -12.93 34.10
CA GLU A 432 -18.19 -13.14 34.13
C GLU A 432 -17.58 -12.44 35.34
N HIS A 433 -17.90 -11.17 35.55
CA HIS A 433 -17.43 -10.43 36.72
C HIS A 433 -17.83 -11.07 38.07
N MET A 434 -19.07 -11.56 38.19
CA MET A 434 -19.53 -12.24 39.40
C MET A 434 -18.78 -13.55 39.66
N LEU A 435 -18.47 -14.31 38.62
CA LEU A 435 -17.70 -15.56 38.73
C LEU A 435 -16.25 -15.26 39.13
N ASP A 436 -15.61 -14.30 38.46
CA ASP A 436 -14.21 -13.93 38.70
C ASP A 436 -13.97 -13.36 40.10
N ASN A 437 -14.96 -12.68 40.66
CA ASN A 437 -14.86 -12.03 41.98
C ASN A 437 -15.53 -12.83 43.11
N GLY A 438 -15.95 -14.08 42.84
CA GLY A 438 -16.56 -14.96 43.84
C GLY A 438 -17.85 -14.39 44.45
N LEU A 439 -18.64 -13.66 43.66
CA LEU A 439 -19.88 -13.00 44.08
C LEU A 439 -21.13 -13.87 43.91
N GLU A 440 -20.98 -15.12 43.45
CA GLU A 440 -22.08 -16.07 43.34
C GLU A 440 -22.54 -16.54 44.72
N THR A 441 -23.81 -16.33 45.04
CA THR A 441 -24.44 -16.86 46.26
C THR A 441 -25.78 -17.53 45.90
N PRO A 442 -26.34 -18.39 46.77
CA PRO A 442 -27.68 -18.93 46.56
C PRO A 442 -28.76 -17.85 46.39
N GLU A 443 -28.52 -16.67 46.95
CA GLU A 443 -29.41 -15.51 46.90
C GLU A 443 -29.16 -14.62 45.68
N TYR A 444 -27.94 -14.66 45.12
CA TYR A 444 -27.46 -13.92 43.94
C TYR A 444 -26.83 -14.89 42.93
N SER A 445 -27.65 -15.74 42.32
CA SER A 445 -27.18 -16.68 41.29
C SER A 445 -27.03 -15.99 39.95
N VAL A 446 -25.91 -16.23 39.28
CA VAL A 446 -25.63 -15.77 37.91
C VAL A 446 -26.62 -16.31 36.85
N ARG A 447 -27.42 -17.32 37.21
CA ARG A 447 -28.48 -17.90 36.36
C ARG A 447 -29.76 -17.06 36.36
N ASN A 448 -29.94 -16.19 37.35
CA ASN A 448 -31.16 -15.41 37.56
C ASN A 448 -30.95 -13.92 37.27
N LEU A 449 -29.96 -13.55 36.46
CA LEU A 449 -29.72 -12.16 36.07
C LEU A 449 -30.77 -11.71 35.05
N ALA A 450 -31.30 -10.51 35.27
CA ALA A 450 -32.12 -9.77 34.33
C ALA A 450 -31.48 -8.39 34.09
N ALA A 451 -31.74 -7.81 32.93
CA ALA A 451 -31.24 -6.48 32.59
C ALA A 451 -32.39 -5.54 32.20
N SER A 452 -32.22 -4.26 32.53
CA SER A 452 -33.13 -3.17 32.16
C SER A 452 -32.35 -2.11 31.41
N ARG A 453 -32.90 -1.65 30.29
CA ARG A 453 -32.24 -0.69 29.40
C ARG A 453 -32.23 0.71 30.04
N LEU A 454 -31.07 1.37 29.99
CA LEU A 454 -30.86 2.77 30.36
C LEU A 454 -30.57 3.61 29.09
N GLY A 455 -30.51 4.93 29.25
CA GLY A 455 -30.18 5.85 28.15
C GLY A 455 -28.81 5.60 27.51
N VAL A 456 -27.83 5.12 28.29
CA VAL A 456 -26.42 4.91 27.86
C VAL A 456 -25.83 3.54 28.27
N GLY A 457 -26.68 2.54 28.50
CA GLY A 457 -26.24 1.23 28.96
C GLY A 457 -27.37 0.36 29.51
N TRP A 458 -27.03 -0.54 30.43
CA TRP A 458 -27.93 -1.50 31.07
C TRP A 458 -27.74 -1.53 32.58
N MET A 459 -28.83 -1.64 33.32
CA MET A 459 -28.84 -2.01 34.72
C MET A 459 -29.08 -3.51 34.83
N VAL A 460 -28.14 -4.26 35.39
CA VAL A 460 -28.22 -5.73 35.54
C VAL A 460 -28.38 -6.08 37.03
N TYR A 461 -29.37 -6.93 37.34
CA TYR A 461 -29.75 -7.27 38.70
C TYR A 461 -30.40 -8.66 38.78
N VAL A 462 -30.55 -9.19 40.00
CA VAL A 462 -31.34 -10.40 40.26
C VAL A 462 -32.78 -9.99 40.64
N PRO A 463 -33.82 -10.45 39.91
CA PRO A 463 -35.22 -10.13 40.21
C PRO A 463 -35.65 -10.61 41.60
N VAL A 464 -36.53 -9.87 42.25
CA VAL A 464 -37.14 -10.27 43.53
C VAL A 464 -38.56 -10.80 43.28
N PRO A 465 -38.96 -11.95 43.85
CA PRO A 465 -40.34 -12.43 43.78
C PRO A 465 -41.35 -11.39 44.28
N ARG A 466 -42.53 -11.33 43.67
CA ARG A 466 -43.59 -10.39 44.07
C ARG A 466 -43.96 -10.59 45.54
N GLY A 467 -43.86 -9.54 46.36
CA GLY A 467 -44.22 -9.53 47.78
C GLY A 467 -43.04 -9.49 48.76
N GLU A 468 -41.80 -9.63 48.30
CA GLU A 468 -40.60 -9.58 49.14
C GLU A 468 -39.82 -8.27 48.96
N THR A 469 -39.32 -7.70 50.06
CA THR A 469 -38.39 -6.56 50.04
C THR A 469 -37.00 -7.05 50.47
N ARG A 470 -36.01 -6.98 49.57
CA ARG A 470 -34.61 -7.31 49.88
C ARG A 470 -33.78 -6.03 49.97
N ILE A 471 -33.11 -5.86 51.10
CA ILE A 471 -32.40 -4.62 51.50
C ILE A 471 -30.94 -4.58 50.97
N TRP A 472 -30.41 -5.68 50.44
CA TRP A 472 -28.99 -5.79 50.04
C TRP A 472 -28.77 -6.15 48.57
N ARG A 473 -29.43 -5.46 47.63
CA ARG A 473 -29.36 -5.79 46.19
C ARG A 473 -27.97 -5.48 45.61
N ALA A 474 -27.35 -6.47 44.96
CA ALA A 474 -26.24 -6.21 44.04
C ALA A 474 -26.82 -5.70 42.71
N ILE A 475 -26.57 -4.42 42.41
CA ILE A 475 -26.95 -3.78 41.15
C ILE A 475 -25.68 -3.41 40.40
N PHE A 476 -25.61 -3.87 39.16
CA PHE A 476 -24.51 -3.58 38.25
C PHE A 476 -25.00 -2.68 37.13
N TYR A 477 -24.14 -1.77 36.68
CA TYR A 477 -24.39 -0.87 35.56
C TYR A 477 -23.35 -1.16 34.49
N VAL A 478 -23.79 -1.50 33.28
CA VAL A 478 -22.91 -1.79 32.15
C VAL A 478 -23.15 -0.73 31.09
N ALA A 479 -22.14 0.09 30.79
CA ALA A 479 -22.25 1.14 29.80
C ALA A 479 -22.20 0.56 28.38
N ASP A 480 -22.72 1.29 27.39
CA ASP A 480 -22.69 0.86 25.99
C ASP A 480 -21.26 0.72 25.43
N ASP A 481 -20.26 1.29 26.11
CA ASP A 481 -18.83 1.09 25.83
C ASP A 481 -18.22 -0.14 26.53
N GLY A 482 -19.06 -0.99 27.15
CA GLY A 482 -18.68 -2.23 27.84
C GLY A 482 -18.14 -2.03 29.26
N VAL A 483 -18.09 -0.80 29.78
CA VAL A 483 -17.57 -0.53 31.11
C VAL A 483 -18.58 -0.96 32.18
N LEU A 484 -18.15 -1.84 33.08
CA LEU A 484 -18.90 -2.30 34.24
C LEU A 484 -18.65 -1.41 35.47
N GLU A 485 -19.73 -0.93 36.10
CA GLU A 485 -19.72 -0.21 37.37
C GLU A 485 -20.62 -0.93 38.40
N ARG A 486 -20.14 -1.07 39.64
CA ARG A 486 -20.92 -1.65 40.74
C ARG A 486 -21.45 -0.54 41.64
N SER A 487 -22.77 -0.50 41.83
CA SER A 487 -23.38 0.40 42.80
C SER A 487 -23.32 -0.19 44.22
N SER A 488 -23.09 0.68 45.20
CA SER A 488 -23.21 0.32 46.61
C SER A 488 -24.68 0.41 47.05
N SER A 489 -25.13 -0.49 47.91
CA SER A 489 -26.52 -0.57 48.38
C SER A 489 -27.01 0.67 49.17
N ALA A 490 -26.13 1.64 49.43
CA ALA A 490 -26.44 2.88 50.13
C ALA A 490 -26.93 4.01 49.21
N GLU A 491 -26.79 3.87 47.87
CA GLU A 491 -27.17 4.91 46.91
C GLU A 491 -28.46 4.55 46.18
N ALA A 492 -29.40 5.50 46.09
CA ALA A 492 -30.65 5.30 45.36
C ALA A 492 -30.37 5.11 43.85
N PRO A 493 -30.99 4.11 43.18
CA PRO A 493 -30.72 3.81 41.77
C PRO A 493 -30.83 5.02 40.83
N SER A 494 -31.84 5.87 41.01
CA SER A 494 -32.03 7.08 40.21
C SER A 494 -30.90 8.11 40.34
N ARG A 495 -30.25 8.18 41.49
CA ARG A 495 -29.09 9.07 41.71
C ARG A 495 -27.82 8.48 41.11
N TYR A 496 -27.65 7.16 41.23
CA TYR A 496 -26.52 6.47 40.63
C TYR A 496 -26.57 6.51 39.10
N GLU A 497 -27.76 6.34 38.50
CA GLU A 497 -28.00 6.44 37.06
C GLU A 497 -27.54 7.77 36.48
N ALA A 498 -27.92 8.90 37.09
CA ALA A 498 -27.48 10.23 36.63
C ALA A 498 -25.94 10.40 36.72
N GLY A 499 -25.32 9.85 37.76
CA GLY A 499 -23.86 9.85 37.91
C GLY A 499 -23.15 8.96 36.88
N PHE A 500 -23.74 7.80 36.59
CA PHE A 500 -23.29 6.84 35.59
C PHE A 500 -23.34 7.45 34.17
N GLU A 501 -24.45 8.12 33.82
CA GLU A 501 -24.58 8.86 32.56
C GLU A 501 -23.53 9.95 32.42
N LYS A 502 -23.34 10.75 33.48
CA LYS A 502 -22.32 11.79 33.49
C LYS A 502 -20.92 11.21 33.28
N ARG A 503 -20.56 10.14 33.98
CA ARG A 503 -19.24 9.47 33.84
C ARG A 503 -19.05 8.85 32.46
N PHE A 504 -20.10 8.26 31.88
CA PHE A 504 -20.07 7.78 30.50
C PHE A 504 -19.74 8.93 29.53
N HIS A 505 -20.42 10.07 29.67
CA HIS A 505 -20.14 11.24 28.85
C HIS A 505 -18.75 11.86 29.11
N GLU A 506 -18.26 11.85 30.35
CA GLU A 506 -16.91 12.32 30.69
C GLU A 506 -15.82 11.39 30.12
N ARG A 507 -15.99 10.06 30.21
CA ARG A 507 -15.08 9.10 29.57
C ARG A 507 -15.05 9.25 28.04
N ARG A 508 -16.18 9.62 27.43
CA ARG A 508 -16.26 9.96 26.01
C ARG A 508 -15.61 11.29 25.65
N ARG A 509 -15.46 12.23 26.61
CA ARG A 509 -14.82 13.54 26.38
C ARG A 509 -13.31 13.55 26.66
N ASN A 510 -12.83 12.69 27.56
CA ASN A 510 -11.45 12.66 28.06
C ASN A 510 -10.58 11.54 27.46
N ARG A 511 -11.06 10.85 26.42
CA ARG A 511 -10.32 9.86 25.64
C ARG A 511 -10.21 10.33 24.21
#